data_AF-A0A4P8PS06-F1
#
_entry.id   AF-A0A4P8PS06-F1
#
_cell.length_a   1.000
_cell.length_b   1.000
_cell.length_c   1.000
_cell.angle_alpha   90.00
_cell.angle_beta   90.00
_cell.angle_gamma   90.00
#
_symmetry.space_group_name_H-M   'P 1'
#
loop_
_entity.id
_entity.type
_entity.pdbx_description
1 polymer ?
#
loop_
_entity_poly.entity_id
_entity_poly.type
_entity_poly.pdbx_seq_one_letter_code
_entity_poly.pdbx_strand_id
1 'polypeptide(L)'
;MRRFLTVRRFEDGPQLFAGHLETIIRKPNPEFSARFHVGTAASETPFDGHLTILGSGIYWGTENGRKLAAWLTREERHPWDGRDLSVRIHNGRAYLSAWVHPDNWVRGEFAQWRSGSWLVSPLDHFYGPARYWHADVDRADLVVELPEGAYPVTATLQRQTYGRPKSRRRTESWVVNVESPNGIPNRRDRSGGWKGDRAYGFGVALASRRPDWDVDAKAAIAARILKDRADSGFREPQPTSGGGN
;
A
#
# COMPACT_ATOMS: atom_id res chain seq x y z
N MET A 1 2.59 -18.26 10.72
CA MET A 1 4.01 -18.67 10.79
C MET A 1 4.14 -20.15 11.05
N ARG A 2 4.74 -20.90 10.13
CA ARG A 2 5.21 -22.28 10.39
C ARG A 2 6.73 -22.23 10.55
N ARG A 3 7.23 -22.51 11.75
CA ARG A 3 8.67 -22.70 12.01
C ARG A 3 9.08 -24.04 11.40
N PHE A 4 10.09 -24.05 10.53
CA PHE A 4 10.47 -25.27 9.80
C PHE A 4 11.61 -26.02 10.46
N LEU A 5 12.49 -25.32 11.19
CA LEU A 5 13.64 -25.95 11.83
C LEU A 5 14.10 -25.15 13.06
N THR A 6 14.08 -25.81 14.22
CA THR A 6 14.76 -25.35 15.43
C THR A 6 15.73 -26.44 15.85
N VAL A 7 17.03 -26.20 15.71
CA VAL A 7 18.08 -27.12 16.17
C VAL A 7 18.54 -26.65 17.54
N ARG A 8 18.44 -27.52 18.54
CA ARG A 8 18.99 -27.31 19.88
C ARG A 8 20.14 -28.30 20.12
N ARG A 9 21.11 -27.93 20.96
CA ARG A 9 22.24 -28.81 21.29
C ARG A 9 21.81 -30.07 22.04
N PHE A 10 20.75 -29.96 22.83
CA PHE A 10 20.00 -30.99 23.57
C PHE A 10 18.59 -30.42 23.83
N GLU A 11 17.64 -31.21 24.35
CA GLU A 11 16.21 -30.85 24.45
C GLU A 11 15.97 -29.48 25.14
N ASP A 12 16.73 -29.21 26.22
CA ASP A 12 16.75 -27.93 26.97
C ASP A 12 18.00 -27.07 26.70
N GLY A 13 18.77 -27.42 25.67
CA GLY A 13 20.01 -26.74 25.33
C GLY A 13 19.79 -25.40 24.62
N PRO A 14 20.84 -24.57 24.52
CA PRO A 14 20.78 -23.33 23.76
C PRO A 14 20.37 -23.63 22.32
N GLN A 15 19.50 -22.77 21.79
CA GLN A 15 19.05 -22.80 20.39
C GLN A 15 20.25 -22.51 19.47
N LEU A 16 20.70 -23.53 18.75
CA LEU A 16 21.83 -23.44 17.83
C LEU A 16 21.43 -22.84 16.48
N PHE A 17 20.19 -23.11 16.06
CA PHE A 17 19.62 -22.59 14.82
C PHE A 17 18.11 -22.47 14.98
N ALA A 18 17.54 -21.32 14.62
CA ALA A 18 16.14 -21.28 14.22
C ALA A 18 15.98 -20.42 12.98
N GLY A 19 15.05 -20.83 12.15
CA GLY A 19 14.60 -20.06 11.03
C GLY A 19 13.18 -20.41 10.65
N HIS A 20 12.61 -19.58 9.79
CA HIS A 20 11.31 -19.81 9.21
C HIS A 20 11.43 -19.79 7.69
N LEU A 21 10.53 -20.54 7.06
CA LEU A 21 10.32 -20.54 5.63
C LEU A 21 8.82 -20.39 5.40
N GLU A 22 8.41 -19.36 4.69
CA GLU A 22 7.00 -19.13 4.37
C GLU A 22 6.80 -19.10 2.87
N THR A 23 5.72 -19.72 2.39
CA THR A 23 5.33 -19.67 0.98
C THR A 23 3.99 -19.00 0.87
N ILE A 24 3.90 -17.97 0.03
CA ILE A 24 2.67 -17.26 -0.25
C ILE A 24 2.33 -17.52 -1.71
N ILE A 25 1.21 -18.20 -1.95
CA ILE A 25 0.66 -18.41 -3.29
C ILE A 25 -0.38 -17.32 -3.52
N ARG A 26 -0.19 -16.52 -4.57
CA ARG A 26 -1.12 -15.46 -4.96
C ARG A 26 -1.54 -15.64 -6.41
N LYS A 27 -2.59 -14.92 -6.83
CA LYS A 27 -2.93 -14.79 -8.25
C LYS A 27 -1.71 -14.25 -9.01
N PRO A 28 -1.40 -14.79 -10.21
CA PRO A 28 -0.27 -14.33 -10.99
C PRO A 28 -0.29 -12.82 -11.22
N ASN A 29 0.80 -12.15 -10.84
CA ASN A 29 1.04 -10.73 -11.10
C ASN A 29 2.46 -10.61 -11.69
N PRO A 30 2.72 -9.90 -12.81
CA PRO A 30 4.05 -9.79 -13.42
C PRO A 30 5.05 -8.99 -12.56
N GLU A 31 5.38 -9.54 -11.40
CA GLU A 31 6.32 -9.03 -10.42
C GLU A 31 7.40 -10.08 -10.17
N PHE A 32 8.64 -9.63 -10.19
CA PHE A 32 9.80 -10.39 -9.72
C PHE A 32 10.46 -9.61 -8.59
N SER A 33 10.87 -10.27 -7.53
CA SER A 33 11.52 -9.62 -6.39
C SER A 33 12.44 -10.60 -5.70
N ALA A 34 13.73 -10.32 -5.67
CA ALA A 34 14.69 -11.04 -4.84
C ALA A 34 15.27 -10.05 -3.83
N ARG A 35 15.21 -10.37 -2.55
CA ARG A 35 15.76 -9.55 -1.47
C ARG A 35 16.56 -10.44 -0.52
N PHE A 36 17.68 -9.91 -0.09
CA PHE A 36 18.46 -10.38 1.03
C PHE A 36 18.74 -9.19 1.94
N HIS A 37 18.26 -9.29 3.17
CA HIS A 37 18.43 -8.29 4.23
C HIS A 37 19.41 -8.81 5.26
N VAL A 38 20.32 -7.92 5.67
CA VAL A 38 21.23 -8.14 6.80
C VAL A 38 20.87 -7.12 7.87
N GLY A 39 20.25 -7.59 8.94
CA GLY A 39 19.84 -6.77 10.08
C GLY A 39 21.00 -6.34 10.98
N THR A 40 20.66 -5.79 12.14
CA THR A 40 21.61 -5.35 13.16
C THR A 40 21.60 -6.32 14.34
N ALA A 41 22.37 -6.02 15.40
CA ALA A 41 22.36 -6.83 16.62
C ALA A 41 20.98 -6.85 17.31
N ALA A 42 20.15 -5.84 17.06
CA ALA A 42 18.82 -5.70 17.63
C ALA A 42 17.72 -6.39 16.80
N SER A 43 18.00 -6.75 15.55
CA SER A 43 17.01 -7.37 14.67
C SER A 43 16.55 -8.73 15.20
N GLU A 44 15.25 -8.98 15.11
CA GLU A 44 14.66 -10.29 15.40
C GLU A 44 15.20 -11.34 14.42
N THR A 45 15.26 -10.97 13.14
CA THR A 45 15.84 -11.76 12.05
C THR A 45 17.10 -11.08 11.51
N PRO A 46 18.30 -11.38 12.05
CA PRO A 46 19.57 -10.82 11.54
C PRO A 46 19.83 -11.09 10.07
N PHE A 47 19.28 -12.16 9.51
CA PHE A 47 19.29 -12.42 8.07
C PHE A 47 17.90 -12.84 7.64
N ASP A 48 17.34 -12.13 6.67
CA ASP A 48 16.07 -12.50 6.06
C ASP A 48 16.06 -12.15 4.58
N GLY A 49 14.99 -12.56 3.91
CA GLY A 49 14.83 -12.27 2.51
C GLY A 49 13.61 -12.91 1.92
N HIS A 50 13.43 -12.66 0.64
CA HIS A 50 12.38 -13.30 -0.13
C HIS A 50 12.75 -13.43 -1.60
N LEU A 51 12.09 -14.37 -2.25
CA LEU A 51 12.07 -14.55 -3.69
C LEU A 51 10.61 -14.64 -4.12
N THR A 52 10.15 -13.63 -4.85
CA THR A 52 8.81 -13.56 -5.44
C THR A 52 8.93 -13.68 -6.94
N ILE A 53 8.17 -14.60 -7.53
CA ILE A 53 8.04 -14.81 -8.97
C ILE A 53 6.54 -14.87 -9.27
N LEU A 54 6.10 -14.00 -10.18
CA LEU A 54 4.70 -13.91 -10.60
C LEU A 54 3.73 -13.70 -9.42
N GLY A 55 4.13 -12.90 -8.42
CA GLY A 55 3.34 -12.60 -7.22
C GLY A 55 3.29 -13.71 -6.16
N SER A 56 3.74 -14.93 -6.47
CA SER A 56 3.95 -15.98 -5.48
C SER A 56 5.39 -15.93 -4.98
N GLY A 57 5.63 -16.21 -3.70
CA GLY A 57 6.98 -16.07 -3.16
C GLY A 57 7.32 -16.97 -1.99
N ILE A 58 8.61 -17.14 -1.81
CA ILE A 58 9.25 -17.83 -0.70
C ILE A 58 9.95 -16.78 0.15
N TYR A 59 9.67 -16.78 1.43
CA TYR A 59 10.25 -15.88 2.44
C TYR A 59 11.05 -16.72 3.42
N TRP A 60 12.19 -16.22 3.85
CA TRP A 60 13.01 -16.90 4.84
C TRP A 60 13.60 -15.90 5.82
N GLY A 61 13.90 -16.39 7.02
CA GLY A 61 14.61 -15.64 8.03
C GLY A 61 15.31 -16.57 9.00
N THR A 62 16.43 -16.11 9.55
CA THR A 62 17.15 -16.79 10.63
C THR A 62 17.11 -15.93 11.88
N GLU A 63 16.94 -16.55 13.05
CA GLU A 63 16.93 -15.85 14.35
C GLU A 63 18.36 -15.68 14.92
N ASN A 64 19.35 -16.34 14.30
CA ASN A 64 20.73 -16.45 14.77
C ASN A 64 21.71 -15.68 13.88
N GLY A 65 22.90 -15.37 14.43
CA GLY A 65 23.95 -14.68 13.68
C GLY A 65 23.97 -13.16 13.84
N ARG A 66 23.29 -12.61 14.87
CA ARG A 66 23.26 -11.17 15.18
C ARG A 66 24.63 -10.49 15.25
N LYS A 67 25.64 -11.16 15.82
CA LYS A 67 27.02 -10.66 15.86
C LYS A 67 27.65 -10.58 14.47
N LEU A 68 27.41 -11.58 13.63
CA LEU A 68 27.89 -11.60 12.24
C LEU A 68 27.18 -10.53 11.42
N ALA A 69 25.86 -10.38 11.57
CA ALA A 69 25.08 -9.35 10.89
C ALA A 69 25.59 -7.96 11.27
N ALA A 70 25.73 -7.65 12.57
CA ALA A 70 26.32 -6.39 13.04
C ALA A 70 27.75 -6.16 12.51
N TRP A 71 28.56 -7.21 12.44
CA TRP A 71 29.90 -7.14 11.88
C TRP A 71 29.92 -6.92 10.36
N LEU A 72 28.91 -7.41 9.63
CA LEU A 72 28.76 -7.20 8.18
C LEU A 72 28.22 -5.80 7.86
N THR A 73 27.29 -5.28 8.67
CA THR A 73 26.70 -3.97 8.42
C THR A 73 27.66 -2.83 8.77
N ARG A 74 28.42 -2.99 9.88
CA ARG A 74 29.35 -1.99 10.48
C ARG A 74 28.82 -0.56 10.41
N GLU A 75 27.52 -0.39 10.59
CA GLU A 75 26.89 0.91 10.49
C GLU A 75 26.94 1.58 11.85
N GLU A 76 27.58 2.74 11.91
CA GLU A 76 27.68 3.56 13.13
C GLU A 76 26.67 4.71 13.11
N ARG A 77 26.28 5.21 11.92
CA ARG A 77 25.36 6.35 11.78
C ARG A 77 23.91 5.96 11.97
N HIS A 78 23.55 4.76 11.51
CA HIS A 78 22.19 4.21 11.58
C HIS A 78 22.21 2.84 12.29
N PRO A 79 22.40 2.80 13.62
CA PRO A 79 22.63 1.56 14.38
C PRO A 79 21.42 0.61 14.40
N TRP A 80 20.24 1.10 13.99
CA TRP A 80 19.00 0.33 13.93
C TRP A 80 18.67 -0.14 12.51
N ASP A 81 19.43 0.31 11.51
CA ASP A 81 19.17 -0.01 10.13
C ASP A 81 20.11 -1.11 9.63
N GLY A 82 19.50 -2.15 9.07
CA GLY A 82 20.22 -3.16 8.32
C GLY A 82 20.70 -2.69 6.94
N ARG A 83 21.10 -3.66 6.14
CA ARG A 83 21.53 -3.50 4.74
C ARG A 83 20.68 -4.38 3.84
N ASP A 84 20.26 -3.82 2.72
CA ASP A 84 19.48 -4.50 1.71
C ASP A 84 20.31 -4.75 0.45
N LEU A 85 20.32 -6.00 0.01
CA LEU A 85 20.63 -6.40 -1.36
C LEU A 85 19.33 -6.87 -2.01
N SER A 86 18.76 -6.08 -2.93
CA SER A 86 17.52 -6.45 -3.62
C SER A 86 17.52 -6.09 -5.09
N VAL A 87 16.86 -6.95 -5.88
CA VAL A 87 16.49 -6.69 -7.27
C VAL A 87 14.99 -6.90 -7.39
N ARG A 88 14.28 -5.89 -7.89
CA ARG A 88 12.81 -5.93 -8.05
C ARG A 88 12.42 -5.50 -9.44
N ILE A 89 11.53 -6.23 -10.09
CA ILE A 89 10.95 -5.87 -11.37
C ILE A 89 9.43 -5.78 -11.17
N HIS A 90 8.89 -4.57 -11.27
CA HIS A 90 7.46 -4.32 -11.24
C HIS A 90 7.15 -3.00 -11.95
N ASN A 91 5.92 -2.85 -12.44
CA ASN A 91 5.46 -1.63 -13.15
C ASN A 91 6.42 -1.19 -14.28
N GLY A 92 7.00 -2.15 -15.01
CA GLY A 92 7.91 -1.89 -16.13
C GLY A 92 9.31 -1.39 -15.76
N ARG A 93 9.68 -1.40 -14.48
CA ARG A 93 10.99 -0.93 -14.00
C ARG A 93 11.71 -2.02 -13.22
N ALA A 94 13.03 -2.10 -13.40
CA ALA A 94 13.93 -2.85 -12.55
C ALA A 94 14.52 -1.90 -11.51
N TYR A 95 14.47 -2.28 -10.24
CA TYR A 95 15.03 -1.57 -9.11
C TYR A 95 16.17 -2.40 -8.53
N LEU A 96 17.31 -1.76 -8.28
CA LEU A 96 18.44 -2.36 -7.57
C LEU A 96 18.68 -1.58 -6.29
N SER A 97 18.84 -2.32 -5.20
CA SER A 97 19.39 -1.85 -3.95
C SER A 97 20.59 -2.76 -3.66
N ALA A 98 21.79 -2.22 -3.67
CA ALA A 98 23.03 -2.96 -3.47
C ALA A 98 23.72 -2.48 -2.20
N TRP A 99 23.37 -3.13 -1.10
CA TRP A 99 23.93 -2.87 0.23
C TRP A 99 23.67 -1.44 0.72
N VAL A 100 22.39 -1.07 0.77
CA VAL A 100 21.89 0.25 1.20
C VAL A 100 20.90 0.10 2.35
N HIS A 101 20.56 1.20 3.02
CA HIS A 101 19.50 1.19 4.03
C HIS A 101 18.11 1.06 3.41
N PRO A 102 17.20 0.26 4.01
CA PRO A 102 15.84 0.09 3.49
C PRO A 102 14.98 1.35 3.71
N ASP A 103 15.11 1.99 4.87
CA ASP A 103 14.18 3.05 5.31
C ASP A 103 14.83 4.43 5.41
N ASN A 104 16.17 4.50 5.40
CA ASN A 104 16.89 5.76 5.44
C ASN A 104 17.56 6.08 4.10
N TRP A 105 17.21 7.24 3.53
CA TRP A 105 17.89 7.80 2.37
C TRP A 105 18.55 9.12 2.76
N VAL A 106 19.88 9.11 2.87
CA VAL A 106 20.67 10.34 3.03
C VAL A 106 21.38 10.65 1.71
N ARG A 107 21.19 11.88 1.22
CA ARG A 107 21.81 12.33 -0.03
C ARG A 107 23.34 12.22 0.08
N GLY A 108 23.96 11.47 -0.82
CA GLY A 108 25.42 11.32 -0.92
C GLY A 108 26.02 10.26 0.01
N GLU A 109 25.22 9.56 0.82
CA GLU A 109 25.69 8.49 1.71
C GLU A 109 26.15 7.24 0.93
N PHE A 110 25.41 6.89 -0.13
CA PHE A 110 25.75 5.78 -1.00
C PHE A 110 26.09 6.26 -2.41
N ALA A 111 26.98 5.54 -3.09
CA ALA A 111 27.21 5.74 -4.51
C ALA A 111 25.91 5.49 -5.30
N GLN A 112 25.62 6.34 -6.29
CA GLN A 112 24.35 6.29 -7.04
C GLN A 112 24.06 4.93 -7.68
N TRP A 113 25.10 4.19 -8.11
CA TRP A 113 24.91 2.86 -8.70
C TRP A 113 24.36 1.81 -7.72
N ARG A 114 24.49 2.04 -6.40
CA ARG A 114 23.97 1.13 -5.37
C ARG A 114 22.47 1.24 -5.17
N SER A 115 21.83 2.32 -5.61
CA SER A 115 20.39 2.49 -5.50
C SER A 115 19.88 3.12 -6.78
N GLY A 116 19.26 2.31 -7.62
CA GLY A 116 18.88 2.71 -8.97
C GLY A 116 17.58 2.10 -9.41
N SER A 117 16.97 2.74 -10.40
CA SER A 117 15.89 2.13 -11.17
C SER A 117 16.10 2.36 -12.65
N TRP A 118 15.83 1.33 -13.45
CA TRP A 118 15.90 1.39 -14.91
C TRP A 118 14.56 0.99 -15.50
N LEU A 119 14.20 1.65 -16.59
CA LEU A 119 13.04 1.27 -17.38
C LEU A 119 13.38 0.00 -18.16
N VAL A 120 12.69 -1.11 -17.87
CA VAL A 120 12.91 -2.39 -18.57
C VAL A 120 11.77 -2.75 -19.51
N SER A 121 10.60 -2.15 -19.33
CA SER A 121 9.46 -2.35 -20.23
C SER A 121 9.72 -1.67 -21.59
N PRO A 122 9.78 -2.43 -22.70
CA PRO A 122 9.91 -1.84 -24.03
C PRO A 122 8.72 -0.93 -24.36
N LEU A 123 7.52 -1.30 -23.91
CA LEU A 123 6.32 -0.49 -24.09
C LEU A 123 6.45 0.87 -23.41
N ASP A 124 7.05 0.93 -22.23
CA ASP A 124 7.25 2.19 -21.52
C ASP A 124 8.33 3.03 -22.21
N HIS A 125 9.36 2.39 -22.78
CA HIS A 125 10.41 3.08 -23.53
C HIS A 125 9.83 3.77 -24.77
N PHE A 126 9.04 3.06 -25.57
CA PHE A 126 8.46 3.61 -26.81
C PHE A 126 7.28 4.55 -26.55
N TYR A 127 6.34 4.18 -25.67
CA TYR A 127 5.07 4.88 -25.49
C TYR A 127 4.98 5.76 -24.24
N GLY A 128 6.00 5.71 -23.37
CA GLY A 128 5.97 6.30 -22.03
C GLY A 128 5.24 5.41 -21.02
N PRO A 129 5.47 5.61 -19.71
CA PRO A 129 4.79 4.85 -18.65
C PRO A 129 3.29 5.15 -18.66
N ALA A 130 2.48 4.19 -18.20
CA ALA A 130 1.06 4.43 -17.99
C ALA A 130 0.87 5.51 -16.90
N ARG A 131 -0.03 6.46 -17.15
CA ARG A 131 -0.35 7.56 -16.24
C ARG A 131 -1.86 7.69 -16.10
N TYR A 132 -2.26 8.27 -14.98
CA TYR A 132 -3.61 8.75 -14.74
C TYR A 132 -3.62 10.27 -14.93
N TRP A 133 -4.62 10.75 -15.65
CA TRP A 133 -4.95 12.17 -15.74
C TRP A 133 -6.38 12.33 -15.24
N HIS A 134 -6.63 13.42 -14.52
CA HIS A 134 -7.96 13.82 -14.11
C HIS A 134 -8.21 15.25 -14.60
N ALA A 135 -9.45 15.50 -14.96
CA ALA A 135 -9.94 16.84 -15.23
C ALA A 135 -11.27 17.00 -14.50
N ASP A 136 -11.38 18.01 -13.65
CA ASP A 136 -12.65 18.39 -13.04
C ASP A 136 -13.55 18.94 -14.14
N VAL A 137 -14.75 18.38 -14.25
CA VAL A 137 -15.71 18.71 -15.30
C VAL A 137 -16.90 19.48 -14.75
N ASP A 138 -17.35 19.10 -13.56
CA ASP A 138 -18.51 19.70 -12.91
C ASP A 138 -18.42 19.55 -11.38
N ARG A 139 -19.18 20.36 -10.64
CA ARG A 139 -19.19 20.33 -9.18
C ARG A 139 -20.61 20.61 -8.66
N ALA A 140 -21.03 19.82 -7.68
CA ALA A 140 -22.31 19.97 -7.01
C ALA A 140 -22.16 19.78 -5.50
N ASP A 141 -22.84 20.60 -4.72
CA ASP A 141 -22.97 20.39 -3.27
C ASP A 141 -24.22 19.55 -3.02
N LEU A 142 -24.03 18.38 -2.41
CA LEU A 142 -25.05 17.36 -2.22
C LEU A 142 -25.26 17.10 -0.74
N VAL A 143 -26.44 16.56 -0.42
CA VAL A 143 -26.74 16.03 0.91
C VAL A 143 -26.97 14.54 0.77
N VAL A 144 -26.06 13.75 1.35
CA VAL A 144 -26.16 12.29 1.39
C VAL A 144 -26.99 11.90 2.60
N GLU A 145 -28.14 11.31 2.37
CA GLU A 145 -29.01 10.80 3.42
C GLU A 145 -28.60 9.36 3.75
N LEU A 146 -28.28 9.13 5.01
CA LEU A 146 -27.99 7.83 5.60
C LEU A 146 -28.98 7.58 6.75
N PRO A 147 -29.15 6.33 7.22
CA PRO A 147 -30.13 6.00 8.26
C PRO A 147 -30.05 6.86 9.53
N GLU A 148 -28.87 7.35 9.87
CA GLU A 148 -28.60 8.14 11.06
C GLU A 148 -28.63 9.66 10.88
N GLY A 149 -28.65 10.15 9.64
CA GLY A 149 -28.62 11.57 9.39
C GLY A 149 -28.25 11.97 7.98
N ALA A 150 -28.24 13.28 7.77
CA ALA A 150 -27.91 13.92 6.51
C ALA A 150 -26.48 14.49 6.57
N TYR A 151 -25.68 14.16 5.56
CA TYR A 151 -24.28 14.56 5.49
C TYR A 151 -24.05 15.46 4.28
N PRO A 152 -23.73 16.75 4.48
CA PRO A 152 -23.36 17.62 3.37
C PRO A 152 -22.00 17.16 2.81
N VAL A 153 -21.93 17.10 1.49
CA VAL A 153 -20.71 16.78 0.73
C VAL A 153 -20.58 17.71 -0.47
N THR A 154 -19.36 18.01 -0.84
CA THR A 154 -19.05 18.54 -2.17
C THR A 154 -18.67 17.37 -3.06
N ALA A 155 -19.38 17.20 -4.16
CA ALA A 155 -19.10 16.22 -5.19
C ALA A 155 -18.52 16.91 -6.43
N THR A 156 -17.34 16.49 -6.87
CA THR A 156 -16.68 16.98 -8.08
C THR A 156 -16.65 15.85 -9.11
N LEU A 157 -17.36 16.02 -10.22
CA LEU A 157 -17.33 15.09 -11.34
C LEU A 157 -16.00 15.23 -12.08
N GLN A 158 -15.24 14.15 -12.11
CA GLN A 158 -13.95 14.07 -12.77
C GLN A 158 -14.00 13.14 -13.98
N ARG A 159 -13.46 13.61 -15.10
CA ARG A 159 -13.08 12.73 -16.20
C ARG A 159 -11.69 12.19 -15.92
N GLN A 160 -11.59 10.89 -15.65
CA GLN A 160 -10.32 10.20 -15.45
C GLN A 160 -9.91 9.47 -16.72
N THR A 161 -8.73 9.79 -17.22
CA THR A 161 -8.12 9.12 -18.36
C THR A 161 -6.95 8.28 -17.88
N TYR A 162 -6.96 6.99 -18.21
CA TYR A 162 -5.86 6.08 -17.97
C TYR A 162 -5.24 5.64 -19.30
N GLY A 163 -3.92 5.70 -19.40
CA GLY A 163 -3.22 5.20 -20.57
C GLY A 163 -1.78 5.69 -20.67
N ARG A 164 -1.18 5.47 -21.83
CA ARG A 164 0.21 5.90 -22.10
C ARG A 164 0.21 7.23 -22.85
N PRO A 165 1.15 8.15 -22.55
CA PRO A 165 1.21 9.47 -23.18
C PRO A 165 1.19 9.43 -24.71
N LYS A 166 1.94 8.52 -25.33
CA LYS A 166 2.03 8.41 -26.80
C LYS A 166 1.07 7.38 -27.41
N SER A 167 0.25 6.70 -26.60
CA SER A 167 -0.75 5.77 -27.10
C SER A 167 -2.01 6.51 -27.55
N ARG A 168 -2.55 6.13 -28.71
CA ARG A 168 -3.88 6.57 -29.19
C ARG A 168 -5.03 5.89 -28.43
N ARG A 169 -4.79 4.70 -27.87
CA ARG A 169 -5.77 3.97 -27.05
C ARG A 169 -5.60 4.41 -25.60
N ARG A 170 -6.59 5.14 -25.09
CA ARG A 170 -6.71 5.54 -23.68
C ARG A 170 -8.09 5.15 -23.21
N THR A 171 -8.18 4.74 -21.95
CA THR A 171 -9.44 4.41 -21.31
C THR A 171 -9.92 5.64 -20.58
N GLU A 172 -11.14 6.06 -20.87
CA GLU A 172 -11.81 7.12 -20.13
C GLU A 172 -12.81 6.51 -19.15
N SER A 173 -12.92 7.12 -17.98
CA SER A 173 -13.84 6.73 -16.93
C SER A 173 -14.33 7.97 -16.20
N TRP A 174 -15.52 7.86 -15.62
CA TRP A 174 -16.12 8.93 -14.83
C TRP A 174 -16.03 8.56 -13.36
N VAL A 175 -15.48 9.47 -12.56
CA VAL A 175 -15.35 9.31 -11.12
C VAL A 175 -15.84 10.59 -10.46
N VAL A 176 -16.59 10.47 -9.39
CA VAL A 176 -16.96 11.59 -8.54
C VAL A 176 -16.02 11.59 -7.35
N ASN A 177 -15.21 12.64 -7.23
CA ASN A 177 -14.44 12.92 -6.03
C ASN A 177 -15.36 13.58 -5.01
N VAL A 178 -15.40 13.04 -3.80
CA VAL A 178 -16.32 13.47 -2.74
C VAL A 178 -15.49 14.03 -1.63
N GLU A 179 -15.88 15.19 -1.13
CA GLU A 179 -15.29 15.84 0.04
C GLU A 179 -16.40 16.11 1.06
N SER A 180 -16.22 15.64 2.29
CA SER A 180 -17.17 15.86 3.38
C SER A 180 -16.46 16.62 4.50
N PRO A 181 -16.84 17.88 4.79
CA PRO A 181 -16.17 18.69 5.80
C PRO A 181 -16.24 18.06 7.20
N ASN A 182 -17.36 17.40 7.52
CA ASN A 182 -17.59 16.77 8.82
C ASN A 182 -17.27 15.27 8.85
N GLY A 183 -16.91 14.71 7.69
CA GLY A 183 -16.68 13.29 7.47
C GLY A 183 -17.96 12.44 7.58
N ILE A 184 -18.05 11.39 6.78
CA ILE A 184 -19.16 10.43 6.82
C ILE A 184 -18.72 9.16 7.55
N PRO A 185 -19.41 8.72 8.62
CA PRO A 185 -19.07 7.45 9.27
C PRO A 185 -19.15 6.29 8.27
N ASN A 186 -18.08 5.55 8.02
CA ASN A 186 -18.05 4.50 6.99
C ASN A 186 -17.56 3.14 7.47
N ARG A 187 -16.99 3.04 8.67
CA ARG A 187 -16.52 1.76 9.23
C ARG A 187 -16.64 1.73 10.75
N ARG A 188 -16.40 0.57 11.36
CA ARG A 188 -16.28 0.40 12.81
C ARG A 188 -14.82 0.41 13.24
N ASP A 189 -14.44 1.32 14.13
CA ASP A 189 -13.11 1.36 14.70
C ASP A 189 -13.04 0.35 15.83
N ARG A 190 -12.12 -0.61 15.70
CA ARG A 190 -11.82 -1.59 16.74
C ARG A 190 -10.69 -1.13 17.65
N SER A 191 -9.95 -0.09 17.26
CA SER A 191 -8.74 0.37 17.94
C SER A 191 -9.00 1.39 19.07
N GLY A 192 -10.23 1.88 19.21
CA GLY A 192 -10.58 2.90 20.21
C GLY A 192 -9.89 4.25 19.96
N GLY A 193 -9.47 4.50 18.72
CA GLY A 193 -8.64 5.63 18.34
C GLY A 193 -9.44 6.91 18.11
N TRP A 194 -8.82 8.04 18.49
CA TRP A 194 -9.34 9.41 18.33
C TRP A 194 -9.58 9.84 16.86
N LYS A 195 -8.87 9.24 15.88
CA LYS A 195 -9.00 9.59 14.45
C LYS A 195 -10.10 8.73 13.82
N GLY A 196 -11.34 9.14 14.11
CA GLY A 196 -12.54 8.33 13.97
C GLY A 196 -12.86 7.74 12.59
N ASP A 197 -13.90 6.92 12.64
CA ASP A 197 -14.54 6.11 11.61
C ASP A 197 -15.11 6.84 10.39
N ARG A 198 -14.60 8.03 10.08
CA ARG A 198 -15.20 8.92 9.09
C ARG A 198 -14.36 9.04 7.83
N ALA A 199 -15.04 9.01 6.69
CA ALA A 199 -14.47 9.34 5.39
C ALA A 199 -14.65 10.83 5.10
N TYR A 200 -13.55 11.58 5.09
CA TYR A 200 -13.52 13.00 4.73
C TYR A 200 -13.35 13.22 3.23
N GLY A 201 -12.76 12.26 2.52
CA GLY A 201 -12.62 12.31 1.07
C GLY A 201 -12.51 10.91 0.46
N PHE A 202 -13.18 10.68 -0.67
CA PHE A 202 -13.15 9.41 -1.41
C PHE A 202 -13.70 9.57 -2.83
N GLY A 203 -13.45 8.57 -3.69
CA GLY A 203 -13.96 8.53 -5.06
C GLY A 203 -15.03 7.45 -5.26
N VAL A 204 -16.07 7.75 -6.04
CA VAL A 204 -17.03 6.75 -6.54
C VAL A 204 -17.07 6.75 -8.07
N ALA A 205 -17.06 5.56 -8.68
CA ALA A 205 -17.11 5.43 -10.14
C ALA A 205 -18.56 5.57 -10.64
N LEU A 206 -18.74 6.27 -11.76
CA LEU A 206 -20.00 6.34 -12.50
C LEU A 206 -19.87 5.56 -13.82
N ALA A 207 -20.95 4.88 -14.22
CA ALA A 207 -20.96 4.09 -15.45
C ALA A 207 -20.87 4.97 -16.71
N SER A 208 -21.53 6.12 -16.70
CA SER A 208 -21.50 7.12 -17.76
C SER A 208 -21.79 8.51 -17.20
N ARG A 209 -21.45 9.56 -17.96
CA ARG A 209 -21.86 10.93 -17.64
C ARG A 209 -23.29 11.15 -18.14
N ARG A 210 -24.18 11.56 -17.24
CA ARG A 210 -25.53 12.02 -17.55
C ARG A 210 -25.70 13.50 -17.17
N PRO A 211 -26.71 14.21 -17.72
CA PRO A 211 -26.99 15.58 -17.31
C PRO A 211 -27.30 15.72 -15.81
N ASP A 212 -27.94 14.70 -15.23
CA ASP A 212 -28.36 14.54 -13.82
C ASP A 212 -27.40 13.62 -13.05
N TRP A 213 -26.09 13.73 -13.33
CA TRP A 213 -25.06 12.87 -12.73
C TRP A 213 -25.01 12.97 -11.20
N ASP A 214 -25.48 14.08 -10.64
CA ASP A 214 -25.55 14.36 -9.20
C ASP A 214 -26.51 13.41 -8.47
N VAL A 215 -27.61 13.01 -9.13
CA VAL A 215 -28.54 11.99 -8.62
C VAL A 215 -27.86 10.62 -8.54
N ASP A 216 -27.21 10.20 -9.63
CA ASP A 216 -26.44 8.95 -9.69
C ASP A 216 -25.27 8.98 -8.69
N ALA A 217 -24.63 10.13 -8.52
CA ALA A 217 -23.56 10.34 -7.54
C ALA A 217 -24.07 10.18 -6.11
N LYS A 218 -25.18 10.84 -5.72
CA LYS A 218 -25.78 10.71 -4.38
C LYS A 218 -26.05 9.24 -4.05
N ALA A 219 -26.64 8.49 -5.00
CA ALA A 219 -26.90 7.06 -4.84
C ALA A 219 -25.61 6.23 -4.72
N ALA A 220 -24.62 6.47 -5.58
CA ALA A 220 -23.34 5.76 -5.56
C ALA A 220 -22.54 6.03 -4.27
N ILE A 221 -22.58 7.26 -3.77
CA ILE A 221 -21.96 7.66 -2.50
C ILE A 221 -22.59 6.92 -1.33
N ALA A 222 -23.93 6.97 -1.21
CA ALA A 222 -24.65 6.27 -0.16
C ALA A 222 -24.38 4.76 -0.21
N ALA A 223 -24.45 4.15 -1.40
CA ALA A 223 -24.18 2.72 -1.60
C ALA A 223 -22.76 2.34 -1.19
N ARG A 224 -21.75 3.15 -1.54
CA ARG A 224 -20.36 2.91 -1.14
C ARG A 224 -20.20 2.92 0.38
N ILE A 225 -20.74 3.93 1.06
CA ILE A 225 -20.66 4.06 2.52
C ILE A 225 -21.36 2.88 3.21
N LEU A 226 -22.58 2.53 2.77
CA LEU A 226 -23.33 1.40 3.32
C LEU A 226 -22.60 0.07 3.11
N LYS A 227 -21.92 -0.09 1.97
CA LYS A 227 -21.07 -1.26 1.72
C LYS A 227 -19.85 -1.32 2.66
N ASP A 228 -19.10 -0.23 2.79
CA ASP A 228 -17.95 -0.16 3.70
C ASP A 228 -18.35 -0.47 5.15
N ARG A 229 -19.56 -0.03 5.56
CA ARG A 229 -20.16 -0.37 6.86
C ARG A 229 -20.49 -1.85 6.99
N ALA A 230 -21.13 -2.42 5.97
CA ALA A 230 -21.46 -3.85 5.96
C ALA A 230 -20.19 -4.71 6.05
N ASP A 231 -19.16 -4.37 5.28
CA ASP A 231 -17.88 -5.09 5.24
C ASP A 231 -17.11 -5.00 6.57
N SER A 232 -17.23 -3.89 7.29
CA SER A 232 -16.60 -3.68 8.60
C SER A 232 -17.42 -4.20 9.80
N GLY A 233 -18.69 -4.55 9.58
CA GLY A 233 -19.62 -4.94 10.64
C GLY A 233 -20.20 -3.76 11.44
N PHE A 234 -20.19 -2.56 10.86
CA PHE A 234 -20.83 -1.38 11.43
C PHE A 234 -22.34 -1.45 11.17
N ARG A 235 -23.11 -1.89 12.18
CA ARG A 235 -24.57 -2.10 12.07
C ARG A 235 -25.40 -1.05 12.81
N GLU A 236 -24.82 -0.37 13.78
CA GLU A 236 -25.51 0.62 14.60
C GLU A 236 -24.87 2.00 14.40
N PRO A 237 -25.68 3.06 14.24
CA PRO A 237 -25.15 4.40 14.20
C PRO A 237 -24.44 4.73 15.51
N GLN A 238 -23.18 5.15 15.43
CA GLN A 238 -22.62 5.92 16.53
C GLN A 238 -23.34 7.27 16.56
N PRO A 239 -23.87 7.71 17.72
CA PRO A 239 -24.50 9.01 17.81
C PRO A 239 -23.53 10.08 17.31
N THR A 240 -23.94 10.85 16.31
CA THR A 240 -23.20 12.03 15.91
C THR A 240 -23.24 12.97 17.09
N SER A 241 -22.07 13.32 17.62
CA SER A 241 -21.90 14.44 18.55
C SER A 241 -22.15 15.76 17.77
N GLY A 242 -23.39 15.94 17.32
CA GLY A 242 -23.90 17.21 16.81
C GLY A 242 -24.00 18.17 17.98
N GLY A 243 -23.33 19.32 17.85
CA GLY A 243 -23.14 20.29 18.90
C GLY A 243 -24.44 20.68 19.59
N GLY A 244 -24.38 20.73 20.92
CA GLY A 244 -25.21 21.67 21.65
C GLY A 244 -24.93 23.06 21.10
N ASN A 245 -25.99 23.73 20.66
CA ASN A 245 -26.00 25.18 20.48
C ASN A 245 -25.65 25.88 21.79
#